data_AF-A0A355PGU3-F1
#
_entry.id   AF-A0A355PGU3-F1
#
_cell.length_a   1.000
_cell.length_b   1.000
_cell.length_c   1.000
_cell.angle_alpha   90.00
_cell.angle_beta   90.00
_cell.angle_gamma   90.00
#
_symmetry.space_group_name_H-M   'P 1'
#
loop_
_entity.id
_entity.type
_entity.pdbx_description
1 polymer ?
#
loop_
_entity_poly.entity_id
_entity_poly.type
_entity_poly.pdbx_seq_one_letter_code
_entity_poly.pdbx_strand_id
1 'polypeptide(L)'
;YAMRSDEVSNGELIDSPGIREFGLIHLDEQEVTGGFIEFHPYLGLCRFRDCRHRNEPGCALLDAVEAGKIHPERFASYRRILDSLNPQ
;
A
#
# COMPACT_ATOMS: atom_id res chain seq x y z
N TYR A 1 3.19 -30.24 44.85
CA TYR A 1 3.86 -28.93 44.86
C TYR A 1 3.57 -28.28 43.51
N ALA A 2 2.42 -27.60 43.43
CA ALA A 2 2.33 -26.14 43.22
C ALA A 2 2.78 -25.71 41.81
N MET A 3 1.81 -25.35 40.97
CA MET A 3 2.05 -24.56 39.76
C MET A 3 2.68 -23.21 40.15
N ARG A 4 3.75 -22.82 39.46
CA ARG A 4 4.34 -21.47 39.43
C ARG A 4 4.98 -21.33 38.04
N SER A 5 4.34 -20.58 37.15
CA SER A 5 4.37 -19.11 36.98
C SER A 5 5.43 -18.75 35.94
N ASP A 6 4.92 -18.30 34.78
CA ASP A 6 5.59 -17.42 33.80
C ASP A 6 6.77 -17.98 32.99
N GLU A 7 6.48 -18.56 31.80
CA GLU A 7 7.47 -18.56 30.72
C GLU A 7 6.77 -18.50 29.35
N VAL A 8 6.42 -17.28 28.93
CA VAL A 8 6.09 -16.98 27.53
C VAL A 8 7.38 -16.58 26.84
N SER A 9 7.91 -17.41 25.94
CA SER A 9 8.55 -16.98 24.68
C SER A 9 9.03 -18.19 23.87
N ASN A 10 8.21 -18.63 22.90
CA ASN A 10 8.70 -19.44 21.78
C ASN A 10 8.59 -18.60 20.50
N GLY A 11 9.27 -17.45 20.49
CA GLY A 11 9.36 -16.56 19.33
C GLY A 11 10.79 -16.54 18.83
N GLU A 12 10.98 -16.76 17.54
CA GLU A 12 12.29 -16.62 16.87
C GLU A 12 12.39 -15.21 16.27
N LEU A 13 13.50 -14.53 16.51
CA LEU A 13 13.78 -13.21 15.96
C LEU A 13 14.71 -13.36 14.76
N ILE A 14 14.23 -12.95 13.58
CA ILE A 14 15.07 -12.80 12.39
C ILE A 14 15.46 -11.34 12.29
N ASP A 15 16.75 -11.05 12.47
CA ASP A 15 17.33 -9.72 12.26
C ASP A 15 18.11 -9.72 10.93
N SER A 16 17.63 -8.96 9.95
CA SER A 16 18.27 -8.80 8.64
C SER A 16 18.77 -7.37 8.47
N PRO A 17 19.99 -7.14 7.94
CA PRO A 17 20.47 -5.79 7.62
C PRO A 17 19.51 -5.08 6.66
N GLY A 18 19.44 -3.75 6.77
CA GLY A 18 18.43 -2.92 6.11
C GLY A 18 18.31 -3.19 4.61
N ILE A 19 17.11 -3.60 4.19
CA ILE A 19 16.78 -3.87 2.79
C ILE A 19 16.65 -2.52 2.06
N ARG A 20 17.60 -2.24 1.16
CA ARG A 20 17.58 -1.05 0.29
C ARG A 20 17.34 -1.39 -1.18
N GLU A 21 17.49 -2.66 -1.54
CA GLU A 21 17.48 -3.15 -2.93
C GLU A 21 16.29 -4.07 -3.23
N PHE A 22 15.40 -4.34 -2.27
CA PHE A 22 14.16 -5.06 -2.55
C PHE A 22 13.21 -4.16 -3.33
N GLY A 23 13.22 -4.31 -4.65
CA GLY A 23 12.36 -3.58 -5.57
C GLY A 23 10.97 -4.20 -5.71
N LEU A 24 10.00 -3.39 -6.14
CA LEU A 24 8.62 -3.81 -6.39
C LEU A 24 8.41 -4.24 -7.86
N ILE A 25 9.48 -4.47 -8.61
CA ILE A 25 9.47 -4.76 -10.07
C ILE A 25 8.65 -5.99 -10.48
N HIS A 26 8.33 -6.86 -9.53
CA HIS A 26 7.56 -8.08 -9.76
C HIS A 26 6.05 -7.86 -9.57
N LEU A 27 5.64 -6.68 -9.09
CA LEU A 27 4.25 -6.33 -8.87
C LEU A 27 3.71 -5.53 -10.05
N ASP A 28 2.45 -5.77 -10.39
CA ASP A 28 1.71 -4.92 -11.32
C ASP A 28 1.09 -3.70 -10.63
N GLU A 29 0.54 -2.76 -11.42
CA GLU A 29 -0.07 -1.54 -10.91
C GLU A 29 -1.29 -1.82 -9.99
N GLN A 30 -2.02 -2.91 -10.23
CA GLN A 30 -3.19 -3.30 -9.45
C GLN A 30 -2.77 -3.88 -8.10
N GLU A 31 -1.74 -4.71 -8.07
CA GLU A 31 -1.14 -5.26 -6.85
C GLU A 31 -0.58 -4.15 -5.96
N VAL A 32 0.11 -3.17 -6.55
CA VAL A 32 0.56 -1.99 -5.81
C VAL A 32 -0.62 -1.18 -5.29
N THR A 33 -1.66 -0.97 -6.10
CA THR A 33 -2.87 -0.26 -5.67
C THR A 33 -3.56 -0.99 -4.51
N GLY A 34 -3.61 -2.32 -4.55
CA GLY A 34 -4.13 -3.17 -3.47
C GLY A 34 -3.25 -3.18 -2.21
N GLY A 35 -1.98 -2.81 -2.30
CA GLY A 35 -1.07 -2.69 -1.15
C GLY A 35 -1.38 -1.49 -0.23
N PHE A 36 -2.18 -0.52 -0.69
CA PHE A 36 -2.59 0.63 0.11
C PHE A 36 -3.94 0.37 0.80
N ILE A 37 -3.91 0.07 2.10
CA ILE A 37 -5.09 -0.28 2.89
C ILE A 37 -6.18 0.80 2.83
N GLU A 38 -5.78 2.07 2.77
CA GLU A 38 -6.70 3.21 2.72
C GLU A 38 -7.48 3.33 1.40
N PHE A 39 -7.03 2.65 0.34
CA PHE A 39 -7.70 2.70 -0.96
C PHE A 39 -8.88 1.74 -1.04
N HIS A 40 -8.88 0.66 -0.26
CA HIS A 40 -9.86 -0.42 -0.33
C HIS A 40 -11.33 0.04 -0.33
N PRO A 41 -11.75 1.04 0.49
CA PRO A 41 -13.12 1.52 0.47
C PRO A 41 -13.54 2.21 -0.84
N TYR A 42 -12.58 2.59 -1.69
CA TYR A 42 -12.78 3.38 -2.90
C TYR A 42 -12.49 2.61 -4.19
N LEU A 43 -11.86 1.44 -4.10
CA LEU A 43 -11.58 0.59 -5.26
C LEU A 43 -12.89 0.14 -5.91
N GLY A 44 -12.95 0.22 -7.24
CA GLY A 44 -14.17 -0.09 -8.01
C GLY A 44 -15.26 0.98 -7.98
N LEU A 45 -15.11 2.06 -7.22
CA LEU A 45 -16.05 3.19 -7.19
C LEU A 45 -15.71 4.29 -8.21
N CYS A 46 -14.63 4.11 -8.98
CA CYS A 46 -14.28 5.02 -10.06
C CYS A 46 -15.30 4.97 -11.18
N ARG A 47 -15.48 6.11 -11.86
CA ARG A 47 -16.38 6.23 -13.02
C ARG A 47 -16.04 5.22 -14.13
N PHE A 48 -14.74 4.99 -14.36
CA PHE A 48 -14.22 4.08 -15.37
C PHE A 48 -13.64 2.83 -14.73
N ARG A 49 -13.87 1.67 -15.36
CA ARG A 49 -13.38 0.36 -14.86
C ARG A 49 -11.87 0.21 -14.99
N ASP A 50 -11.27 0.89 -15.96
CA ASP A 50 -9.85 0.91 -16.30
C ASP A 50 -9.15 2.20 -15.84
N CYS A 51 -9.69 2.84 -14.78
CA CYS A 51 -9.09 4.03 -14.19
C CYS A 51 -7.67 3.72 -13.67
N ARG A 52 -6.70 4.54 -14.07
CA ARG A 52 -5.30 4.45 -13.62
C ARG A 52 -5.00 5.39 -12.44
N HIS A 53 -6.03 6.05 -11.92
CA HIS A 53 -5.95 6.93 -10.76
C HIS A 53 -4.88 8.04 -10.86
N ARG A 54 -4.60 8.54 -12.07
CA ARG A 54 -3.62 9.60 -12.31
C ARG A 54 -4.29 10.97 -12.36
N ASN A 55 -5.19 11.16 -13.32
CA ASN A 55 -5.87 12.45 -13.59
C ASN A 55 -7.27 12.24 -14.20
N GLU A 56 -7.83 11.04 -14.12
CA GLU A 56 -9.10 10.71 -14.73
C GLU A 56 -10.28 11.38 -14.02
N PRO A 57 -11.25 11.95 -14.76
CA PRO A 57 -12.42 12.56 -14.17
C PRO A 57 -13.32 11.50 -13.51
N GLY A 58 -13.73 11.74 -12.27
CA GLY A 58 -14.55 10.80 -11.48
C GLY A 58 -13.74 9.62 -10.92
N CYS A 59 -12.46 9.82 -10.63
CA CYS A 59 -11.65 8.88 -9.89
C CYS A 59 -11.94 8.98 -8.39
N ALA A 60 -12.51 7.93 -7.81
CA ALA A 60 -12.85 7.89 -6.39
C ALA A 60 -11.64 8.08 -5.46
N LEU A 61 -10.43 7.69 -5.89
CA LEU A 61 -9.21 7.94 -5.12
C LEU A 61 -8.82 9.41 -5.12
N LEU A 62 -8.93 10.10 -6.26
CA LEU A 62 -8.64 11.54 -6.33
C LEU A 62 -9.65 12.32 -5.48
N ASP A 63 -10.94 11.99 -5.60
CA ASP A 63 -12.01 12.59 -4.79
C ASP A 63 -11.77 12.36 -3.28
N ALA A 64 -11.32 11.16 -2.90
CA ALA A 64 -11.01 10.84 -1.51
C ALA A 64 -9.77 11.57 -0.97
N VAL A 65 -8.78 11.85 -1.83
CA VAL A 65 -7.63 12.70 -1.48
C VAL A 65 -8.07 14.15 -1.30
N GLU A 66 -8.87 14.69 -2.22
CA GLU A 66 -9.42 16.06 -2.13
C GLU A 66 -10.30 16.23 -0.89
N ALA A 67 -11.08 15.21 -0.53
CA ALA A 67 -11.90 15.18 0.68
C ALA A 67 -11.10 14.93 1.97
N GLY A 68 -9.77 14.76 1.90
CA GLY A 68 -8.90 14.51 3.05
C GLY A 68 -9.06 13.13 3.70
N LYS A 69 -9.73 12.19 3.03
CA LYS A 69 -9.91 10.81 3.52
C LYS A 69 -8.70 9.92 3.24
N ILE A 70 -7.93 10.25 2.21
CA ILE A 70 -6.61 9.68 1.92
C ILE A 70 -5.57 10.79 2.14
N HIS A 71 -4.52 10.48 2.90
CA HIS A 71 -3.47 11.46 3.16
C HIS A 71 -2.70 11.78 1.86
N PRO A 72 -2.46 13.06 1.53
CA PRO A 72 -1.83 13.44 0.26
C PRO A 72 -0.43 12.85 0.10
N GLU A 73 0.34 12.71 1.18
CA GLU A 73 1.67 12.08 1.13
C GLU A 73 1.62 10.59 0.81
N ARG A 74 0.55 9.89 1.24
CA ARG A 74 0.35 8.47 0.93
C ARG A 74 0.04 8.31 -0.55
N PHE A 75 -0.83 9.15 -1.08
CA PHE A 75 -1.13 9.20 -2.51
C PHE A 75 0.10 9.60 -3.36
N ALA A 76 0.92 10.54 -2.88
CA ALA A 76 2.18 10.90 -3.52
C ALA A 76 3.18 9.73 -3.52
N SER A 77 3.22 8.94 -2.44
CA SER A 77 4.04 7.73 -2.34
C SER A 77 3.57 6.65 -3.31
N TYR A 78 2.27 6.43 -3.42
CA TYR A 78 1.65 5.55 -4.43
C TYR A 78 2.10 5.92 -5.85
N ARG A 79 1.99 7.19 -6.24
CA ARG A 79 2.43 7.64 -7.58
C ARG A 79 3.92 7.39 -7.81
N ARG A 80 4.77 7.70 -6.82
CA ARG A 80 6.22 7.44 -6.91
C ARG A 80 6.54 5.96 -7.10
N ILE A 81 5.81 5.07 -6.44
CA ILE A 81 5.97 3.62 -6.63
C ILE A 81 5.56 3.23 -8.04
N LEU A 82 4.39 3.65 -8.52
CA LEU A 82 3.93 3.32 -9.88
C LEU A 82 4.91 3.79 -10.96
N ASP A 83 5.44 5.01 -10.83
CA ASP A 83 6.43 5.53 -11.77
C ASP A 83 7.76 4.75 -11.72
N SER A 84 8.09 4.11 -10.59
CA SER A 84 9.26 3.24 -10.46
C SER A 84 9.08 1.84 -11.05
N LEU A 85 7.83 1.39 -11.29
CA LEU A 85 7.54 0.08 -11.89
C LEU A 85 7.81 0.04 -13.39
N ASN A 86 7.72 1.19 -14.06
CA ASN A 86 8.01 1.36 -15.49
C ASN A 86 9.24 2.26 -15.68
N PRO A 87 10.46 1.77 -15.36
CA PRO A 87 11.67 2.49 -15.73
C PRO A 87 11.72 2.59 -17.26
N GLN A 88 11.71 3.81 -17.80
CA GLN A 88 12.04 4.07 -19.21
C GLN A 88 13.49 3.70 -19.50
#